data_AF-A0A971ZX92-F1
#
_entry.id   AF-A0A971ZX92-F1
#
_cell.length_a   1.000
_cell.length_b   1.000
_cell.length_c   1.000
_cell.angle_alpha   90.00
_cell.angle_beta   90.00
_cell.angle_gamma   90.00
#
_symmetry.space_group_name_H-M   'P 1'
#
loop_
_entity.id
_entity.type
_entity.pdbx_description
1 polymer ?
#
loop_
_entity_poly.entity_id
_entity_poly.type
_entity_poly.pdbx_seq_one_letter_code
_entity_poly.pdbx_strand_id
1 'polypeptide(L)'
;MTRMLAAGLATWVLAAGAALAQTDDGLTAFERANREAQVLKQQSLAQVRGLLGQVPELIAAQRYVDADIQLRTAKRIVTTGRYLSAGEQTALMAEVSRLDEQLMAARTAYLVAREQAQASEVAAREAQRRESREALDQRRQEAHWSRLKEYRAARKYDLALDEARALQQRNANDEEARRVAEVLRYLANTAPGYDVRVSRFEQGQATLRDTEDSATPYYDVLRYKDPKAWEELTRRRFMGLLRDQGVTPRSLESADDIQKRVTLEMDQVTLKNVLLYLSESTGVPIVVDPHLEADTGKSADAEVVTINVKQITLEQALNMVLPGEIGWRQEGGQVIVSSREKANPLKVRTYPIRDLVAEVPDFGKTVPHMDLGAGLEQGEGGGGGLFPNDDDDEDDGPPTQDRIIDLIKRFVTSNDPRVAPWEDMGGTATVEYFNGMLIVSQTEVGHQKVVALLSKL
;
A
#
# COMPACT_ATOMS: atom_id res chain seq x y z
N MET A 1 53.01 33.39 51.40
CA MET A 1 52.44 34.75 51.53
C MET A 1 51.93 34.91 52.95
N THR A 2 52.80 34.92 53.97
CA THR A 2 53.49 36.11 54.51
C THR A 2 52.54 37.26 54.87
N ARG A 3 52.21 37.39 56.16
CA ARG A 3 52.17 38.68 56.86
C ARG A 3 52.29 38.49 58.38
N MET A 4 53.44 38.94 58.88
CA MET A 4 53.77 39.23 60.28
C MET A 4 53.03 40.48 60.78
N LEU A 5 52.87 40.58 62.11
CA LEU A 5 53.07 41.75 63.01
C LEU A 5 52.44 41.37 64.37
N ALA A 6 53.17 41.05 65.45
CA ALA A 6 54.07 41.84 66.31
C ALA A 6 53.37 42.69 67.39
N ALA A 7 54.03 42.76 68.55
CA ALA A 7 53.76 43.55 69.77
C ALA A 7 52.77 42.94 70.79
N GLY A 8 53.05 42.80 72.08
CA GLY A 8 54.23 43.14 72.88
C GLY A 8 53.97 42.65 74.32
N LEU A 9 54.91 41.87 74.87
CA LEU A 9 54.91 41.42 76.27
C LEU A 9 55.57 42.51 77.12
N ALA A 10 54.81 43.12 78.03
CA ALA A 10 55.33 43.99 79.07
C ALA A 10 54.96 43.39 80.44
N THR A 11 55.94 42.74 81.05
CA THR A 11 56.01 42.42 82.47
C THR A 11 56.07 43.70 83.29
N TRP A 12 55.19 43.86 84.27
CA TRP A 12 55.42 44.74 85.41
C TRP A 12 55.15 43.99 86.73
N VAL A 13 56.16 44.07 87.58
CA VAL A 13 56.30 43.49 88.92
C VAL A 13 55.39 44.22 89.91
N LEU A 14 54.97 43.48 90.95
CA LEU A 14 54.24 43.94 92.13
C LEU A 14 54.73 45.29 92.68
N ALA A 15 53.77 46.17 93.01
CA ALA A 15 53.90 47.11 94.12
C ALA A 15 52.52 47.30 94.77
N ALA A 16 52.43 46.90 96.04
CA ALA A 16 51.31 47.20 96.92
C ALA A 16 51.32 48.69 97.30
N GLY A 17 50.16 49.32 97.32
CA GLY A 17 50.02 50.70 97.78
C GLY A 17 48.55 51.13 97.79
N ALA A 18 47.96 51.14 98.98
CA ALA A 18 46.61 51.65 99.23
C ALA A 18 46.54 53.15 98.94
N ALA A 19 45.58 53.57 98.12
CA ALA A 19 45.16 54.96 98.01
C ALA A 19 43.64 55.01 97.83
N LEU A 20 42.95 55.42 98.90
CA LEU A 20 41.55 55.82 98.92
C LEU A 20 41.40 57.10 98.09
N ALA A 21 40.67 57.02 96.97
CA ALA A 21 40.26 58.18 96.19
C ALA A 21 38.72 58.21 96.11
N GLN A 22 38.11 59.06 96.93
CA GLN A 22 36.73 59.51 96.80
C GLN A 22 36.59 60.40 95.57
N THR A 23 35.58 60.14 94.73
CA THR A 23 35.12 61.04 93.67
C THR A 23 33.61 60.93 93.46
N ASP A 24 32.93 62.09 93.52
CA ASP A 24 31.59 62.58 93.13
C ASP A 24 30.32 61.71 93.05
N ASP A 25 30.38 60.40 93.25
CA ASP A 25 29.17 59.55 93.31
C ASP A 25 29.06 58.76 94.62
N GLY A 26 29.90 59.10 95.61
CA GLY A 26 29.90 58.47 96.94
C GLY A 26 30.32 56.99 96.97
N LEU A 27 30.68 56.41 95.83
CA LEU A 27 30.97 54.97 95.66
C LEU A 27 32.48 54.72 95.55
N THR A 28 32.96 53.73 96.29
CA THR A 28 34.33 53.19 96.25
C THR A 28 34.64 52.55 94.89
N ALA A 29 35.93 52.45 94.52
CA ALA A 29 36.36 51.79 93.27
C ALA A 29 35.85 50.34 93.16
N PHE A 30 35.71 49.65 94.30
CA PHE A 30 35.11 48.32 94.40
C PHE A 30 33.61 48.32 94.09
N GLU A 31 32.85 49.30 94.61
CA GLU A 31 31.42 49.42 94.35
C GLU A 31 31.11 49.77 92.89
N ARG A 32 31.97 50.57 92.22
CA ARG A 32 31.88 50.82 90.77
C ARG A 32 32.08 49.55 89.95
N ALA A 33 33.14 48.80 90.22
CA ALA A 33 33.41 47.53 89.54
C ALA A 33 32.28 46.50 89.76
N ASN A 34 31.66 46.50 90.95
CA ASN A 34 30.53 45.64 91.25
C ASN A 34 29.25 46.07 90.50
N ARG A 35 28.99 47.38 90.36
CA ARG A 35 27.87 47.93 89.59
C ARG A 35 28.03 47.67 88.09
N GLU A 36 29.23 47.85 87.55
CA GLU A 36 29.56 47.53 86.15
C GLU A 36 29.42 46.03 85.86
N ALA A 37 29.90 45.16 86.76
CA ALA A 37 29.72 43.72 86.65
C ALA A 37 28.23 43.32 86.69
N GLN A 38 27.41 44.00 87.51
CA GLN A 38 25.96 43.79 87.54
C GLN A 38 25.26 44.23 86.25
N VAL A 39 25.65 45.35 85.65
CA VAL A 39 25.08 45.81 84.37
C VAL A 39 25.45 44.86 83.23
N LEU A 40 26.72 44.43 83.14
CA LEU A 40 27.18 43.46 82.13
C LEU A 40 26.50 42.09 82.32
N LYS A 41 26.26 41.68 83.56
CA LYS A 41 25.44 40.51 83.89
C LYS A 41 24.00 40.68 83.39
N GLN A 42 23.35 41.81 83.64
CA GLN A 42 21.98 42.05 83.16
C GLN A 42 21.88 42.10 81.64
N GLN A 43 22.87 42.70 80.96
CA GLN A 43 22.94 42.75 79.50
C GLN A 43 23.11 41.35 78.90
N SER A 44 24.03 40.53 79.42
CA SER A 44 24.21 39.15 78.94
C SER A 44 22.97 38.29 79.16
N LEU A 45 22.29 38.44 80.30
CA LEU A 45 21.02 37.76 80.59
C LEU A 45 19.89 38.20 79.64
N ALA A 46 19.74 39.50 79.39
CA ALA A 46 18.73 40.03 78.49
C ALA A 46 18.99 39.58 77.04
N GLN A 47 20.24 39.58 76.61
CA GLN A 47 20.64 39.12 75.28
C GLN A 47 20.33 37.63 75.11
N VAL A 48 20.74 36.76 76.04
CA VAL A 48 20.47 35.32 75.95
C VAL A 48 18.97 35.05 75.96
N ARG A 49 18.20 35.68 76.86
CA ARG A 49 16.73 35.51 76.89
C ARG A 49 16.04 35.99 75.62
N GLY A 50 16.51 37.09 75.03
CA GLY A 50 16.02 37.57 73.74
C GLY A 50 16.26 36.58 72.60
N LEU A 51 17.46 35.99 72.54
CA LEU A 51 17.79 34.98 71.53
C LEU A 51 16.97 33.69 71.75
N LEU A 52 16.85 33.22 73.00
CA LEU A 52 16.08 32.02 73.33
C LEU A 52 14.57 32.20 73.12
N GLY A 53 14.04 33.41 73.36
CA GLY A 53 12.62 33.72 73.13
C GLY A 53 12.21 33.69 71.66
N GLN A 54 13.14 33.92 70.73
CA GLN A 54 12.87 33.87 69.28
C GLN A 54 12.90 32.44 68.70
N VAL A 55 13.54 31.50 69.39
CA VAL A 55 13.71 30.12 68.89
C VAL A 55 12.37 29.41 68.65
N PRO A 56 11.38 29.44 69.56
CA PRO A 56 10.07 28.81 69.33
C PRO A 56 9.33 29.37 68.12
N GLU A 57 9.40 30.68 67.88
CA GLU A 57 8.78 31.34 66.72
C GLU A 57 9.46 30.90 65.41
N LEU A 58 10.79 30.78 65.41
CA LEU A 58 11.55 30.30 64.25
C LEU A 58 11.28 28.82 63.96
N ILE A 59 11.10 27.99 64.99
CA ILE A 59 10.69 26.59 64.87
C ILE A 59 9.28 26.50 64.27
N ALA A 60 8.32 27.30 64.76
CA ALA A 60 6.96 27.36 64.23
C ALA A 60 6.92 27.83 62.77
N ALA A 61 7.80 28.77 62.39
CA ALA A 61 7.96 29.26 61.03
C ALA A 61 8.77 28.32 60.10
N GLN A 62 9.15 27.11 60.56
CA GLN A 62 9.99 26.15 59.82
C GLN A 62 11.39 26.68 59.42
N ARG A 63 11.86 27.74 60.07
CA ARG A 63 13.17 28.36 59.84
C ARG A 63 14.24 27.71 60.75
N TYR A 64 14.43 26.40 60.57
CA TYR A 64 15.28 25.58 61.44
C TYR A 64 16.76 25.99 61.44
N VAL A 65 17.27 26.51 60.32
CA VAL A 65 18.67 26.97 60.21
C VAL A 65 18.90 28.23 61.06
N ASP A 66 17.96 29.16 61.03
CA ASP A 66 18.04 30.40 61.80
C ASP A 66 17.91 30.12 63.30
N ALA A 67 17.00 29.20 63.68
CA ALA A 67 16.84 28.75 65.06
C ALA A 67 18.14 28.13 65.63
N ASP A 68 18.82 27.29 64.85
CA ASP A 68 20.11 26.68 65.22
C ASP A 68 21.22 27.73 65.40
N ILE A 69 21.29 28.73 64.52
CA ILE A 69 22.25 29.84 64.64
C ILE A 69 22.02 30.62 65.95
N GLN A 70 20.78 30.94 66.29
CA GLN A 70 20.43 31.65 67.52
C GLN A 70 20.77 30.82 68.76
N LEU A 71 20.48 29.52 68.72
CA LEU A 71 20.71 28.60 69.84
C LEU A 71 22.21 28.36 70.10
N ARG A 72 23.02 28.19 69.05
CA ARG A 72 24.49 28.12 69.18
C ARG A 72 25.07 29.44 69.70
N THR A 73 24.53 30.57 69.26
CA THR A 73 24.97 31.90 69.72
C THR A 73 24.66 32.09 71.21
N ALA A 74 23.44 31.74 71.64
CA ALA A 74 23.04 31.74 73.04
C ALA A 74 23.93 30.81 73.88
N LYS A 75 24.16 29.58 73.43
CA LYS A 75 25.06 28.60 74.08
C LYS A 75 26.47 29.16 74.28
N ARG A 76 27.04 29.82 73.26
CA ARG A 76 28.36 30.45 73.33
C ARG A 76 28.40 31.59 74.36
N ILE A 77 27.35 32.40 74.44
CA ILE A 77 27.29 33.51 75.41
C ILE A 77 27.21 32.95 76.85
N VAL A 78 26.45 31.87 77.06
CA VAL A 78 26.33 31.24 78.38
C VAL A 78 27.64 30.54 78.81
N THR A 79 28.36 29.86 77.90
CA THR A 79 29.65 29.22 78.23
C THR A 79 30.79 30.22 78.47
N THR A 80 30.82 31.34 77.75
CA THR A 80 31.91 32.34 77.85
C THR A 80 31.64 33.42 78.90
N GLY A 81 30.46 33.41 79.52
CA GLY A 81 29.97 34.44 80.42
C GLY A 81 30.67 34.46 81.79
N ARG A 82 31.72 35.27 81.92
CA ARG A 82 32.50 35.47 83.16
C ARG A 82 31.69 36.07 84.34
N TYR A 83 30.61 36.80 84.05
CA TYR A 83 29.83 37.55 85.05
C TYR A 83 28.54 36.84 85.51
N LEU A 84 28.28 35.63 85.01
CA LEU A 84 27.14 34.81 85.43
C LEU A 84 27.51 33.92 86.62
N SER A 85 26.56 33.72 87.54
CA SER A 85 26.75 32.74 88.62
C SER A 85 26.61 31.31 88.09
N ALA A 86 27.24 30.35 88.77
CA ALA A 86 27.17 28.94 88.39
C ALA A 86 25.72 28.40 88.32
N GLY A 87 24.82 28.88 89.20
CA GLY A 87 23.40 28.50 89.19
C GLY A 87 22.58 29.10 88.03
N GLU A 88 22.95 30.28 87.54
CA GLU A 88 22.29 30.90 86.38
C GLU A 88 22.77 30.28 85.06
N GLN A 89 24.06 29.92 84.99
CA GLN A 89 24.62 29.21 83.84
C GLN A 89 23.96 27.83 83.67
N THR A 90 23.75 27.09 84.77
CA THR A 90 23.07 25.78 84.71
C THR A 90 21.60 25.91 84.31
N ALA A 91 20.88 26.91 84.81
CA ALA A 91 19.49 27.16 84.43
C ALA A 91 19.34 27.52 82.94
N LEU A 92 20.17 28.44 82.43
CA LEU A 92 20.16 28.82 81.01
C LEU A 92 20.64 27.68 80.11
N MET A 93 21.61 26.88 80.55
CA MET A 93 22.02 25.69 79.79
C MET A 93 20.92 24.65 79.71
N ALA A 94 20.15 24.43 80.80
CA ALA A 94 19.00 23.54 80.76
C ALA A 94 17.92 24.03 79.78
N GLU A 95 17.69 25.35 79.71
CA GLU A 95 16.76 25.95 78.75
C GLU A 95 17.25 25.82 77.30
N VAL A 96 18.53 26.07 77.05
CA VAL A 96 19.19 25.85 75.74
C VAL A 96 19.04 24.40 75.31
N SER A 97 19.34 23.44 76.18
CA SER A 97 19.20 22.01 75.89
C SER A 97 17.76 21.62 75.58
N ARG A 98 16.78 22.14 76.33
CA ARG A 98 15.35 21.89 76.05
C ARG A 98 14.94 22.40 74.67
N LEU A 99 15.38 23.61 74.30
CA LEU A 99 15.08 24.20 73.00
C LEU A 99 15.83 23.48 71.86
N ASP A 100 17.03 22.96 72.12
CA ASP A 100 17.81 22.17 71.16
C ASP A 100 17.10 20.83 70.86
N GLU A 101 16.62 20.15 71.90
CA GLU A 101 15.81 18.93 71.75
C GLU A 101 14.52 19.20 70.96
N GLN A 102 13.82 20.31 71.25
CA GLN A 102 12.63 20.72 70.51
C GLN A 102 12.94 21.03 69.04
N LEU A 103 14.03 21.75 68.77
CA LEU A 103 14.48 22.07 67.42
C LEU A 103 14.82 20.79 66.64
N MET A 104 15.58 19.88 67.24
CA MET A 104 15.96 18.61 66.63
C MET A 104 14.72 17.75 66.35
N ALA A 105 13.80 17.61 67.30
CA ALA A 105 12.56 16.87 67.12
C ALA A 105 11.66 17.47 66.02
N ALA A 106 11.52 18.80 65.97
CA ALA A 106 10.73 19.47 64.94
C ALA A 106 11.36 19.32 63.55
N ARG A 107 12.69 19.44 63.45
CA ARG A 107 13.43 19.29 62.19
C ARG A 107 13.36 17.86 61.67
N THR A 108 13.54 16.85 62.51
CA THR A 108 13.46 15.44 62.11
C THR A 108 12.04 15.10 61.67
N ALA A 109 11.02 15.55 62.41
CA ALA A 109 9.61 15.36 62.04
C ALA A 109 9.29 16.00 60.67
N TYR A 110 9.78 17.22 60.40
CA TYR A 110 9.62 17.87 59.11
C TYR A 110 10.29 17.10 57.96
N LEU A 111 11.52 16.63 58.15
CA LEU A 111 12.25 15.86 57.13
C LEU A 111 11.56 14.53 56.84
N VAL A 112 11.13 13.80 57.88
CA VAL A 112 10.40 12.54 57.73
C VAL A 112 9.07 12.76 57.02
N ALA A 113 8.30 13.79 57.41
CA ALA A 113 7.03 14.11 56.76
C ALA A 113 7.22 14.48 55.28
N ARG A 114 8.27 15.24 54.95
CA ARG A 114 8.62 15.60 53.57
C ARG A 114 9.04 14.38 52.76
N GLU A 115 9.86 13.50 53.32
CA GLU A 115 10.30 12.26 52.67
C GLU A 115 9.11 11.31 52.44
N GLN A 116 8.23 11.14 53.43
CA GLN A 116 7.00 10.37 53.29
C GLN A 116 6.07 10.94 52.22
N ALA A 117 5.90 12.27 52.18
CA ALA A 117 5.10 12.92 51.14
C ALA A 117 5.68 12.67 49.74
N GLN A 118 7.00 12.85 49.56
CA GLN A 118 7.69 12.56 48.30
C GLN A 118 7.60 11.09 47.90
N ALA A 119 7.82 10.17 48.84
CA ALA A 119 7.70 8.74 48.62
C ALA A 119 6.27 8.34 48.21
N SER A 120 5.25 8.92 48.84
CA SER A 120 3.85 8.68 48.49
C SER A 120 3.49 9.20 47.10
N GLU A 121 4.02 10.36 46.69
CA GLU A 121 3.82 10.93 45.36
C GLU A 121 4.49 10.06 44.27
N VAL A 122 5.72 9.61 44.52
CA VAL A 122 6.43 8.69 43.62
C VAL A 122 5.70 7.35 43.51
N ALA A 123 5.27 6.78 44.63
CA ALA A 123 4.51 5.54 44.66
C ALA A 123 3.17 5.67 43.92
N ALA A 124 2.45 6.78 44.09
CA ALA A 124 1.21 7.05 43.36
C ALA A 124 1.45 7.16 41.85
N ARG A 125 2.51 7.87 41.42
CA ARG A 125 2.89 7.95 40.01
C ARG A 125 3.31 6.60 39.42
N GLU A 126 4.00 5.78 40.20
CA GLU A 126 4.38 4.42 39.80
C GLU A 126 3.17 3.50 39.66
N ALA A 127 2.25 3.55 40.63
CA ALA A 127 1.00 2.80 40.58
C ALA A 127 0.17 3.20 39.35
N GLN A 128 0.00 4.51 39.11
CA GLN A 128 -0.73 5.00 37.94
C GLN A 128 -0.07 4.59 36.62
N ARG A 129 1.27 4.66 36.52
CA ARG A 129 2.00 4.19 35.34
C ARG A 129 1.83 2.69 35.13
N ARG A 130 1.84 1.89 36.20
CA ARG A 130 1.64 0.44 36.13
C ARG A 130 0.22 0.12 35.66
N GLU A 131 -0.79 0.71 36.27
CA GLU A 131 -2.20 0.54 35.90
C GLU A 131 -2.45 0.97 34.44
N SER A 132 -1.86 2.09 34.01
CA SER A 132 -1.97 2.56 32.61
C SER A 132 -1.35 1.57 31.63
N ARG A 133 -0.21 0.95 31.97
CA ARG A 133 0.44 -0.08 31.15
C ARG A 133 -0.40 -1.36 31.10
N GLU A 134 -0.89 -1.83 32.25
CA GLU A 134 -1.76 -3.00 32.34
C GLU A 134 -3.06 -2.81 31.53
N ALA A 135 -3.69 -1.63 31.62
CA ALA A 135 -4.88 -1.30 30.86
C ALA A 135 -4.62 -1.25 29.33
N LEU A 136 -3.49 -0.70 28.90
CA LEU A 136 -3.09 -0.71 27.49
C LEU A 136 -2.85 -2.14 26.99
N ASP A 137 -2.27 -2.99 27.83
CA ASP A 137 -1.97 -4.38 27.50
C ASP A 137 -3.24 -5.22 27.38
N GLN A 138 -4.19 -5.02 28.30
CA GLN A 138 -5.54 -5.61 28.24
C GLN A 138 -6.27 -5.19 26.97
N ARG A 139 -6.35 -3.88 26.67
CA ARG A 139 -7.00 -3.38 25.43
C ARG A 139 -6.41 -3.99 24.16
N ARG A 140 -5.09 -4.17 24.12
CA ARG A 140 -4.41 -4.83 22.99
C ARG A 140 -4.79 -6.30 22.89
N GLN A 141 -4.83 -7.04 24.01
CA GLN A 141 -5.25 -8.44 24.03
C GLN A 141 -6.71 -8.59 23.56
N GLU A 142 -7.62 -7.74 24.05
CA GLU A 142 -9.01 -7.69 23.59
C GLU A 142 -9.12 -7.43 22.09
N ALA A 143 -8.30 -6.51 21.56
CA ALA A 143 -8.27 -6.23 20.12
C ALA A 143 -7.78 -7.43 19.28
N HIS A 144 -6.81 -8.21 19.77
CA HIS A 144 -6.39 -9.45 19.13
C HIS A 144 -7.50 -10.52 19.17
N TRP A 145 -8.16 -10.68 20.32
CA TRP A 145 -9.30 -11.59 20.46
C TRP A 145 -10.48 -11.21 19.56
N SER A 146 -10.77 -9.91 19.41
CA SER A 146 -11.82 -9.42 18.52
C SER A 146 -11.51 -9.74 17.06
N ARG A 147 -10.29 -9.43 16.59
CA ARG A 147 -9.85 -9.75 15.22
C ARG A 147 -9.83 -11.25 14.95
N LEU A 148 -9.41 -12.05 15.92
CA LEU A 148 -9.45 -13.51 15.81
C LEU A 148 -10.88 -14.02 15.57
N LYS A 149 -11.87 -13.49 16.31
CA LYS A 149 -13.29 -13.86 16.11
C LYS A 149 -13.77 -13.47 14.73
N GLU A 150 -13.42 -12.28 14.26
CA GLU A 150 -13.78 -11.79 12.92
C GLU A 150 -13.16 -12.67 11.81
N TYR A 151 -11.87 -12.96 11.86
CA TYR A 151 -11.19 -13.80 10.89
C TYR A 151 -11.71 -15.23 10.89
N ARG A 152 -12.05 -15.77 12.06
CA ARG A 152 -12.70 -17.09 12.18
C ARG A 152 -14.08 -17.10 11.53
N ALA A 153 -14.89 -16.06 11.73
CA ALA A 153 -16.20 -15.93 11.10
C ALA A 153 -16.10 -15.82 9.56
N ALA A 154 -15.09 -15.10 9.08
CA ALA A 154 -14.78 -14.96 7.66
C ALA A 154 -14.08 -16.19 7.04
N ARG A 155 -13.90 -17.29 7.80
CA ARG A 155 -13.15 -18.51 7.40
C ARG A 155 -11.69 -18.27 6.99
N LYS A 156 -11.09 -17.15 7.39
CA LYS A 156 -9.69 -16.80 7.15
C LYS A 156 -8.82 -17.37 8.29
N TYR A 157 -8.69 -18.70 8.33
CA TYR A 157 -8.06 -19.41 9.45
C TYR A 157 -6.56 -19.14 9.61
N ASP A 158 -5.84 -18.83 8.52
CA ASP A 158 -4.42 -18.48 8.58
C ASP A 158 -4.18 -17.17 9.35
N LEU A 159 -4.93 -16.13 9.00
CA LEU A 159 -4.86 -14.83 9.68
C LEU A 159 -5.30 -14.96 11.15
N ALA A 160 -6.34 -15.76 11.42
CA ALA A 160 -6.78 -16.04 12.78
C ALA A 160 -5.70 -16.76 13.60
N LEU A 161 -4.96 -17.70 12.99
CA LEU A 161 -3.88 -18.44 13.63
C LEU A 161 -2.72 -17.50 14.01
N ASP A 162 -2.40 -16.54 13.15
CA ASP A 162 -1.33 -15.57 13.42
C ASP A 162 -1.70 -14.63 14.58
N GLU A 163 -2.96 -14.17 14.67
CA GLU A 163 -3.44 -13.42 15.83
C GLU A 163 -3.39 -14.26 17.12
N ALA A 164 -3.72 -15.56 17.05
CA ALA A 164 -3.60 -16.48 18.19
C ALA A 164 -2.15 -16.69 18.64
N ARG A 165 -1.20 -16.73 17.69
CA ARG A 165 0.24 -16.80 17.98
C ARG A 165 0.76 -15.49 18.60
N ALA A 166 0.27 -14.34 18.15
CA ALA A 166 0.61 -13.05 18.74
C ALA A 166 0.18 -12.96 20.22
N LEU A 167 -1.00 -13.51 20.57
CA LEU A 167 -1.45 -13.65 21.95
C LEU A 167 -0.51 -14.54 22.78
N GLN A 168 -0.09 -15.69 22.23
CA GLN A 168 0.84 -16.62 22.91
C GLN A 168 2.25 -16.06 23.11
N GLN A 169 2.78 -15.32 22.13
CA GLN A 169 4.11 -14.70 22.25
C GLN A 169 4.16 -13.71 23.42
N ARG A 170 3.04 -13.03 23.68
CA ARG A 170 2.93 -12.08 24.78
C ARG A 170 2.69 -12.77 26.11
N ASN A 171 1.80 -13.77 26.12
CA ASN A 171 1.47 -14.58 27.30
C ASN A 171 1.70 -16.07 27.00
N ALA A 172 2.91 -16.58 27.25
CA ALA A 172 3.26 -17.97 26.96
C ALA A 172 2.40 -19.00 27.74
N ASN A 173 1.87 -18.60 28.90
CA ASN A 173 1.07 -19.44 29.77
C ASN A 173 -0.44 -19.36 29.53
N ASP A 174 -0.91 -18.59 28.54
CA ASP A 174 -2.33 -18.53 28.22
C ASP A 174 -2.81 -19.85 27.56
N GLU A 175 -3.54 -20.66 28.34
CA GLU A 175 -4.09 -21.92 27.84
C GLU A 175 -5.19 -21.74 26.80
N GLU A 176 -5.98 -20.66 26.89
CA GLU A 176 -7.10 -20.42 25.97
C GLU A 176 -6.55 -20.08 24.58
N ALA A 177 -5.57 -19.17 24.50
CA ALA A 177 -4.87 -18.86 23.27
C ALA A 177 -4.18 -20.09 22.67
N ARG A 178 -3.68 -21.01 23.51
CA ARG A 178 -3.08 -22.28 23.07
C ARG A 178 -4.10 -23.21 22.41
N ARG A 179 -5.22 -23.47 23.09
CA ARG A 179 -6.31 -24.32 22.57
C ARG A 179 -6.86 -23.76 21.27
N VAL A 180 -7.11 -22.46 21.22
CA VAL A 180 -7.65 -21.81 20.02
C VAL A 180 -6.69 -21.89 18.84
N ALA A 181 -5.39 -21.68 19.05
CA ALA A 181 -4.40 -21.81 17.98
C ALA A 181 -4.29 -23.25 17.44
N GLU A 182 -4.43 -24.27 18.29
CA GLU A 182 -4.44 -25.67 17.84
C GLU A 182 -5.63 -25.96 16.93
N VAL A 183 -6.83 -25.55 17.35
CA VAL A 183 -8.05 -25.68 16.54
C VAL A 183 -7.92 -24.92 15.22
N LEU A 184 -7.43 -23.68 15.26
CA LEU A 184 -7.24 -22.87 14.07
C LEU A 184 -6.21 -23.47 13.10
N ARG A 185 -5.14 -24.08 13.62
CA ARG A 185 -4.16 -24.80 12.80
C ARG A 185 -4.77 -26.00 12.09
N TYR A 186 -5.59 -26.77 12.79
CA TYR A 186 -6.32 -27.88 12.18
C TYR A 186 -7.27 -27.38 11.07
N LEU A 187 -8.01 -26.30 11.32
CA LEU A 187 -8.93 -25.71 10.34
C LEU A 187 -8.20 -25.12 9.14
N ALA A 188 -7.10 -24.40 9.36
CA ALA A 188 -6.25 -23.85 8.30
C ALA A 188 -5.70 -24.96 7.38
N ASN A 189 -5.28 -26.09 7.95
CA ASN A 189 -4.78 -27.22 7.17
C ASN A 189 -5.90 -27.97 6.40
N THR A 190 -7.13 -28.00 6.92
CA THR A 190 -8.23 -28.80 6.36
C THR A 190 -9.13 -28.03 5.41
N ALA A 191 -9.27 -26.71 5.59
CA ALA A 191 -10.15 -25.86 4.80
C ALA A 191 -9.80 -25.86 3.29
N PRO A 192 -8.52 -25.68 2.87
CA PRO A 192 -8.17 -25.74 1.45
C PRO A 192 -8.53 -27.10 0.83
N GLY A 193 -8.36 -28.18 1.59
CA GLY A 193 -8.72 -29.52 1.13
C GLY A 193 -10.23 -29.71 0.95
N TYR A 194 -11.07 -28.99 1.70
CA TYR A 194 -12.52 -29.03 1.50
C TYR A 194 -12.92 -28.39 0.18
N ASP A 195 -12.42 -27.20 -0.12
CA ASP A 195 -12.75 -26.48 -1.35
C ASP A 195 -12.26 -27.26 -2.59
N VAL A 196 -11.07 -27.87 -2.52
CA VAL A 196 -10.57 -28.75 -3.58
C VAL A 196 -11.46 -29.98 -3.75
N ARG A 197 -11.97 -30.59 -2.66
CA ARG A 197 -12.88 -31.74 -2.75
C ARG A 197 -14.23 -31.35 -3.36
N VAL A 198 -14.78 -30.20 -2.98
CA VAL A 198 -16.04 -29.68 -3.55
C VAL A 198 -15.86 -29.39 -5.03
N SER A 199 -14.83 -28.63 -5.40
CA SER A 199 -14.53 -28.32 -6.80
C SER A 199 -14.27 -29.58 -7.62
N ARG A 200 -13.51 -30.55 -7.10
CA ARG A 200 -13.29 -31.85 -7.74
C ARG A 200 -14.61 -32.60 -7.94
N PHE A 201 -15.49 -32.59 -6.96
CA PHE A 201 -16.80 -33.24 -7.05
C PHE A 201 -17.68 -32.58 -8.12
N GLU A 202 -17.76 -31.25 -8.13
CA GLU A 202 -18.52 -30.48 -9.12
C GLU A 202 -17.99 -30.69 -10.54
N GLN A 203 -16.68 -30.55 -10.74
CA GLN A 203 -16.05 -30.78 -12.04
C GLN A 203 -16.19 -32.24 -12.47
N GLY A 204 -16.03 -33.19 -11.55
CA GLY A 204 -16.25 -34.61 -11.82
C GLY A 204 -17.67 -34.91 -12.30
N GLN A 205 -18.70 -34.30 -11.68
CA GLN A 205 -20.07 -34.42 -12.16
C GLN A 205 -20.27 -33.81 -13.55
N ALA A 206 -19.65 -32.66 -13.82
CA ALA A 206 -19.72 -32.03 -15.14
C ALA A 206 -19.10 -32.93 -16.22
N THR A 207 -17.93 -33.54 -15.95
CA THR A 207 -17.27 -34.48 -16.87
C THR A 207 -18.10 -35.74 -17.09
N LEU A 208 -18.74 -36.28 -16.05
CA LEU A 208 -19.62 -37.45 -16.21
C LEU A 208 -20.84 -37.11 -17.07
N ARG A 209 -21.47 -35.94 -16.85
CA ARG A 209 -22.58 -35.48 -17.70
C ARG A 209 -22.16 -35.33 -19.16
N ASP A 210 -21.01 -34.69 -19.41
CA ASP A 210 -20.49 -34.51 -20.77
C ASP A 210 -20.18 -35.85 -21.46
N THR A 211 -19.67 -36.82 -20.69
CA THR A 211 -19.45 -38.20 -21.16
C THR A 211 -20.77 -38.90 -21.51
N GLU A 212 -21.77 -38.85 -20.63
CA GLU A 212 -23.10 -39.46 -20.85
C GLU A 212 -23.85 -38.80 -22.02
N ASP A 213 -23.79 -37.48 -22.12
CA ASP A 213 -24.33 -36.73 -23.25
C ASP A 213 -23.66 -37.15 -24.57
N SER A 214 -22.34 -37.38 -24.55
CA SER A 214 -21.59 -37.88 -25.71
C SER A 214 -21.85 -39.35 -26.04
N ALA A 215 -22.13 -40.17 -25.02
CA ALA A 215 -22.40 -41.60 -25.16
C ALA A 215 -23.83 -41.89 -25.62
N THR A 216 -24.74 -40.92 -25.49
CA THR A 216 -26.12 -41.03 -25.96
C THR A 216 -26.12 -41.12 -27.49
N PRO A 217 -26.48 -42.27 -28.09
CA PRO A 217 -26.49 -42.43 -29.53
C PRO A 217 -27.53 -41.50 -30.15
N TYR A 218 -27.12 -40.72 -31.15
CA TYR A 218 -28.02 -39.86 -31.90
C TYR A 218 -28.74 -40.70 -32.97
N TYR A 219 -30.06 -40.56 -33.06
CA TYR A 219 -30.89 -41.20 -34.10
C TYR A 219 -31.00 -40.34 -35.37
N ASP A 220 -30.57 -39.08 -35.30
CA ASP A 220 -30.59 -38.13 -36.41
C ASP A 220 -29.28 -38.30 -37.21
N VAL A 221 -29.41 -38.56 -38.52
CA VAL A 221 -28.27 -38.94 -39.39
C VAL A 221 -27.25 -37.80 -39.52
N LEU A 222 -27.68 -36.54 -39.37
CA LEU A 222 -26.82 -35.36 -39.32
C LEU A 222 -27.35 -34.37 -38.28
N ARG A 223 -26.65 -34.24 -37.15
CA ARG A 223 -26.96 -33.24 -36.13
C ARG A 223 -25.88 -32.17 -36.08
N TYR A 224 -26.16 -31.01 -36.66
CA TYR A 224 -25.37 -29.81 -36.39
C TYR A 224 -25.73 -29.27 -35.00
N LYS A 225 -24.74 -28.74 -34.27
CA LYS A 225 -25.00 -27.90 -33.08
C LYS A 225 -25.93 -26.76 -33.49
N ASP A 226 -26.72 -26.25 -32.55
CA ASP A 226 -27.50 -25.02 -32.76
C ASP A 226 -26.60 -23.92 -33.38
N PRO A 227 -27.01 -23.20 -34.43
CA PRO A 227 -26.19 -22.17 -35.08
C PRO A 227 -25.52 -21.20 -34.11
N LYS A 228 -26.19 -20.82 -33.01
CA LYS A 228 -25.61 -19.96 -31.97
C LYS A 228 -24.45 -20.62 -31.23
N ALA A 229 -24.52 -21.93 -31.03
CA ALA A 229 -23.46 -22.69 -30.40
C ALA A 229 -22.26 -22.89 -31.32
N TRP A 230 -22.47 -22.96 -32.64
CA TRP A 230 -21.39 -22.89 -33.63
C TRP A 230 -20.74 -21.51 -33.66
N GLU A 231 -21.53 -20.44 -33.68
CA GLU A 231 -21.04 -19.06 -33.64
C GLU A 231 -20.15 -18.82 -32.41
N GLU A 232 -20.57 -19.32 -31.25
CA GLU A 232 -19.80 -19.20 -30.01
C GLU A 232 -18.52 -20.06 -30.01
N LEU A 233 -18.55 -21.27 -30.58
CA LEU A 233 -17.36 -22.10 -30.74
C LEU A 233 -16.35 -21.46 -31.70
N THR A 234 -16.83 -20.93 -32.83
CA THR A 234 -16.03 -20.19 -33.80
C THR A 234 -15.41 -18.95 -33.15
N ARG A 235 -16.22 -18.15 -32.44
CA ARG A 235 -15.75 -16.98 -31.68
C ARG A 235 -14.68 -17.36 -30.65
N ARG A 236 -14.87 -18.44 -29.89
CA ARG A 236 -13.91 -18.87 -28.87
C ARG A 236 -12.60 -19.36 -29.45
N ARG A 237 -12.65 -20.19 -30.51
CA ARG A 237 -11.46 -20.65 -31.24
C ARG A 237 -10.70 -19.47 -31.83
N PHE A 238 -11.44 -18.53 -32.42
CA PHE A 238 -10.90 -17.34 -33.04
C PHE A 238 -10.26 -16.36 -32.04
N MET A 239 -10.92 -16.12 -30.89
CA MET A 239 -10.36 -15.34 -29.78
C MET A 239 -9.12 -16.00 -29.17
N GLY A 240 -9.08 -17.34 -29.13
CA GLY A 240 -7.89 -18.10 -28.76
C GLY A 240 -6.71 -17.84 -29.72
N LEU A 241 -6.98 -17.87 -31.03
CA LEU A 241 -5.99 -17.58 -32.07
C LEU A 241 -5.45 -16.14 -31.99
N LEU A 242 -6.34 -15.16 -31.78
CA LEU A 242 -5.96 -13.75 -31.59
C LEU A 242 -5.07 -13.54 -30.36
N ARG A 243 -5.36 -14.25 -29.26
CA ARG A 243 -4.56 -14.18 -28.03
C ARG A 243 -3.17 -14.79 -28.21
N ASP A 244 -3.08 -15.90 -28.95
CA ASP A 244 -1.81 -16.58 -29.27
C ASP A 244 -0.94 -15.74 -30.22
N GLN A 245 -1.56 -14.92 -31.07
CA GLN A 245 -0.89 -13.99 -31.98
C GLN A 245 -0.53 -12.62 -31.35
N GLY A 246 -0.57 -12.51 -30.02
CA GLY A 246 -0.03 -11.36 -29.29
C GLY A 246 -0.97 -10.16 -29.14
N VAL A 247 -2.28 -10.31 -29.38
CA VAL A 247 -3.26 -9.25 -29.07
C VAL A 247 -3.39 -9.13 -27.54
N THR A 248 -2.78 -8.09 -26.99
CA THR A 248 -2.83 -7.81 -25.55
C THR A 248 -4.19 -7.21 -25.16
N PRO A 249 -4.67 -7.42 -23.92
CA PRO A 249 -5.91 -6.78 -23.42
C PRO A 249 -5.89 -5.25 -23.58
N ARG A 250 -4.71 -4.64 -23.42
CA ARG A 250 -4.48 -3.20 -23.63
C ARG A 250 -4.75 -2.76 -25.07
N SER A 251 -4.48 -3.62 -26.06
CA SER A 251 -4.79 -3.35 -27.47
C SER A 251 -6.30 -3.35 -27.77
N LEU A 252 -7.10 -4.06 -26.97
CA LEU A 252 -8.56 -4.08 -27.10
C LEU A 252 -9.18 -2.82 -26.50
N GLU A 253 -8.68 -2.36 -25.33
CA GLU A 253 -9.06 -1.07 -24.74
C GLU A 253 -8.69 0.10 -25.65
N SER A 254 -7.53 -0.02 -26.32
CA SER A 254 -7.05 0.96 -27.28
C SER A 254 -8.02 1.15 -28.47
N ALA A 255 -8.72 0.10 -28.92
CA ALA A 255 -9.65 0.23 -30.05
C ALA A 255 -10.86 1.14 -29.75
N ASP A 256 -11.28 1.20 -28.48
CA ASP A 256 -12.37 2.07 -28.03
C ASP A 256 -11.92 3.54 -27.93
N ASP A 257 -10.64 3.77 -27.60
CA ASP A 257 -10.05 5.11 -27.48
C ASP A 257 -10.08 5.90 -28.79
N ILE A 258 -10.01 5.24 -29.95
CA ILE A 258 -10.04 5.88 -31.27
C ILE A 258 -11.47 6.29 -31.71
N GLN A 259 -12.51 5.73 -31.07
CA GLN A 259 -13.90 6.06 -31.37
C GLN A 259 -14.40 7.31 -30.64
N LYS A 260 -13.58 7.88 -29.75
CA LYS A 260 -13.88 9.13 -29.04
C LYS A 260 -14.15 10.27 -30.05
N ARG A 261 -15.18 11.06 -29.76
CA ARG A 261 -15.65 12.15 -30.64
C ARG A 261 -14.92 13.45 -30.33
N VAL A 262 -14.50 14.15 -31.37
CA VAL A 262 -13.83 15.45 -31.32
C VAL A 262 -14.51 16.42 -32.28
N THR A 263 -14.45 17.70 -31.93
CA THR A 263 -14.83 18.81 -32.81
C THR A 263 -13.57 19.63 -33.10
N LEU A 264 -13.24 19.82 -34.37
CA LEU A 264 -12.09 20.61 -34.79
C LEU A 264 -12.58 21.84 -35.58
N GLU A 265 -12.22 23.02 -35.09
CA GLU A 265 -12.41 24.30 -35.78
C GLU A 265 -11.05 25.01 -35.80
N MET A 266 -10.26 24.79 -36.87
CA MET A 266 -8.90 25.32 -36.97
C MET A 266 -8.63 25.86 -38.38
N ASP A 267 -8.04 27.06 -38.44
CA ASP A 267 -7.68 27.75 -39.69
C ASP A 267 -6.17 28.03 -39.72
N GLN A 268 -5.48 27.52 -40.75
CA GLN A 268 -4.03 27.67 -40.96
C GLN A 268 -3.17 27.31 -39.73
N VAL A 269 -3.48 26.19 -39.06
CA VAL A 269 -2.73 25.73 -37.88
C VAL A 269 -1.70 24.67 -38.29
N THR A 270 -0.52 24.67 -37.67
CA THR A 270 0.52 23.67 -37.94
C THR A 270 0.07 22.27 -37.52
N LEU A 271 0.44 21.25 -38.30
CA LEU A 271 0.05 19.86 -38.07
C LEU A 271 0.39 19.38 -36.65
N LYS A 272 1.56 19.75 -36.13
CA LYS A 272 1.95 19.43 -34.74
C LYS A 272 1.00 19.98 -33.68
N ASN A 273 0.54 21.23 -33.84
CA ASN A 273 -0.41 21.83 -32.91
C ASN A 273 -1.80 21.18 -33.02
N VAL A 274 -2.20 20.78 -34.22
CA VAL A 274 -3.44 20.00 -34.43
C VAL A 274 -3.35 18.64 -33.74
N LEU A 275 -2.22 17.93 -33.87
CA LEU A 275 -2.00 16.63 -33.20
C LEU A 275 -1.96 16.76 -31.67
N LEU A 276 -1.36 17.83 -31.15
CA LEU A 276 -1.35 18.11 -29.70
C LEU A 276 -2.77 18.36 -29.19
N TYR A 277 -3.56 19.16 -29.92
CA TYR A 277 -4.96 19.41 -29.58
C TYR A 277 -5.82 18.14 -29.61
N LEU A 278 -5.61 17.27 -30.61
CA LEU A 278 -6.26 15.97 -30.69
C LEU A 278 -5.88 15.07 -29.50
N SER A 279 -4.62 15.09 -29.08
CA SER A 279 -4.15 14.36 -27.90
C SER A 279 -4.81 14.86 -26.61
N GLU A 280 -4.92 16.18 -26.42
CA GLU A 280 -5.50 16.80 -25.22
C GLU A 280 -7.02 16.61 -25.13
N SER A 281 -7.73 16.75 -26.27
CA SER A 281 -9.19 16.64 -26.32
C SER A 281 -9.70 15.20 -26.15
N THR A 282 -8.93 14.20 -26.60
CA THR A 282 -9.30 12.78 -26.51
C THR A 282 -8.70 12.04 -25.32
N GLY A 283 -7.68 12.63 -24.68
CA GLY A 283 -6.88 11.98 -23.64
C GLY A 283 -6.04 10.81 -24.15
N VAL A 284 -5.88 10.66 -25.47
CA VAL A 284 -5.07 9.61 -26.10
C VAL A 284 -3.70 10.19 -26.45
N PRO A 285 -2.58 9.65 -25.94
CA PRO A 285 -1.25 10.14 -26.29
C PRO A 285 -0.95 9.96 -27.79
N ILE A 286 -0.70 11.07 -28.50
CA ILE A 286 -0.27 11.06 -29.91
C ILE A 286 1.22 11.40 -30.00
N VAL A 287 2.02 10.49 -30.55
CA VAL A 287 3.48 10.60 -30.67
C VAL A 287 3.88 10.64 -32.15
N VAL A 288 4.70 11.61 -32.53
CA VAL A 288 5.27 11.70 -33.88
C VAL A 288 6.61 10.96 -33.91
N ASP A 289 6.81 10.08 -34.90
CA ASP A 289 8.07 9.36 -35.10
C ASP A 289 9.20 10.35 -35.49
N PRO A 290 10.34 10.35 -34.78
CA PRO A 290 11.50 11.18 -35.12
C PRO A 290 12.02 11.02 -36.57
N HIS A 291 11.75 9.89 -37.22
CA HIS A 291 12.22 9.61 -38.59
C HIS A 291 11.23 10.05 -39.68
N LEU A 292 10.09 10.62 -39.30
CA LEU A 292 9.05 11.05 -40.25
C LEU A 292 9.60 12.01 -41.32
N GLU A 293 10.40 12.99 -40.90
CA GLU A 293 10.95 14.01 -41.81
C GLU A 293 11.97 13.43 -42.79
N ALA A 294 12.78 12.48 -42.33
CA ALA A 294 13.78 11.79 -43.15
C ALA A 294 13.14 10.88 -44.21
N ASP A 295 12.01 10.25 -43.86
CA ASP A 295 11.32 9.30 -44.75
C ASP A 295 10.40 9.99 -45.77
N THR A 296 9.74 11.08 -45.40
CA THR A 296 8.68 11.71 -46.22
C THR A 296 9.08 13.07 -46.82
N GLY A 297 10.20 13.65 -46.37
CA GLY A 297 10.61 15.00 -46.75
C GLY A 297 9.67 16.11 -46.23
N LYS A 298 8.68 15.76 -45.40
CA LYS A 298 7.69 16.68 -44.82
C LYS A 298 7.88 16.79 -43.32
N SER A 299 7.84 18.03 -42.82
CA SER A 299 7.93 18.33 -41.39
C SER A 299 6.56 18.63 -40.81
N ALA A 300 6.25 18.01 -39.66
CA ALA A 300 5.02 18.28 -38.92
C ALA A 300 4.95 19.72 -38.37
N ASP A 301 6.09 20.42 -38.30
CA ASP A 301 6.18 21.82 -37.88
C ASP A 301 5.90 22.80 -39.05
N ALA A 302 6.09 22.37 -40.30
CA ALA A 302 5.94 23.23 -41.49
C ALA A 302 4.58 23.08 -42.19
N GLU A 303 3.94 21.92 -42.07
CA GLU A 303 2.67 21.64 -42.74
C GLU A 303 1.51 22.36 -42.03
N VAL A 304 0.73 23.16 -42.76
CA VAL A 304 -0.46 23.85 -42.24
C VAL A 304 -1.73 23.16 -42.71
N VAL A 305 -2.69 22.99 -41.80
CA VAL A 305 -3.97 22.32 -42.06
C VAL A 305 -5.12 23.26 -41.70
N THR A 306 -6.13 23.31 -42.56
CA THR A 306 -7.39 24.02 -42.32
C THR A 306 -8.51 23.01 -42.29
N ILE A 307 -9.18 22.85 -41.15
CA ILE A 307 -10.23 21.85 -40.96
C ILE A 307 -11.36 22.41 -40.09
N ASN A 308 -12.60 22.20 -40.53
CA ASN A 308 -13.79 22.58 -39.80
C ASN A 308 -14.81 21.43 -39.83
N VAL A 309 -14.84 20.66 -38.74
CA VAL A 309 -15.61 19.41 -38.62
C VAL A 309 -16.12 19.24 -37.20
N LYS A 310 -17.39 18.87 -37.04
CA LYS A 310 -18.05 18.70 -35.74
C LYS A 310 -18.38 17.23 -35.48
N GLN A 311 -18.14 16.76 -34.26
CA GLN A 311 -18.56 15.43 -33.77
C GLN A 311 -18.02 14.22 -34.57
N ILE A 312 -16.81 14.34 -35.12
CA ILE A 312 -16.14 13.25 -35.84
C ILE A 312 -15.31 12.38 -34.89
N THR A 313 -15.04 11.13 -35.25
CA THR A 313 -14.17 10.27 -34.44
C THR A 313 -12.69 10.68 -34.59
N LEU A 314 -11.85 10.35 -33.59
CA LEU A 314 -10.40 10.57 -33.68
C LEU A 314 -9.81 9.93 -34.95
N GLU A 315 -10.30 8.75 -35.34
CA GLU A 315 -9.91 8.09 -36.59
C GLU A 315 -10.15 8.96 -37.83
N GLN A 316 -11.36 9.51 -37.93
CA GLN A 316 -11.77 10.35 -39.05
C GLN A 316 -10.99 11.65 -39.06
N ALA A 317 -10.74 12.24 -37.89
CA ALA A 317 -9.95 13.44 -37.75
C ALA A 317 -8.51 13.21 -38.24
N LEU A 318 -7.86 12.13 -37.81
CA LEU A 318 -6.49 11.78 -38.25
C LEU A 318 -6.45 11.51 -39.76
N ASN A 319 -7.42 10.80 -40.31
CA ASN A 319 -7.47 10.52 -41.75
C ASN A 319 -7.71 11.79 -42.61
N MET A 320 -8.34 12.83 -42.07
CA MET A 320 -8.57 14.10 -42.77
C MET A 320 -7.40 15.08 -42.60
N VAL A 321 -6.73 15.05 -41.45
CA VAL A 321 -5.65 15.99 -41.10
C VAL A 321 -4.29 15.54 -41.65
N LEU A 322 -4.05 14.24 -41.78
CA LEU A 322 -2.77 13.72 -42.24
C LEU A 322 -2.66 13.72 -43.78
N PRO A 323 -1.60 14.30 -44.37
CA PRO A 323 -1.37 14.25 -45.81
C PRO A 323 -1.01 12.83 -46.27
N GLY A 324 -1.27 12.49 -47.54
CA GLY A 324 -1.31 11.09 -48.03
C GLY A 324 -0.04 10.24 -47.91
N GLU A 325 1.11 10.82 -47.58
CA GLU A 325 2.39 10.13 -47.34
C GLU A 325 2.67 9.87 -45.85
N ILE A 326 1.90 10.49 -44.96
CA ILE A 326 1.97 10.31 -43.51
C ILE A 326 0.84 9.36 -43.10
N GLY A 327 1.18 8.34 -42.31
CA GLY A 327 0.22 7.40 -41.76
C GLY A 327 0.21 7.46 -40.23
N TRP A 328 -0.77 6.80 -39.64
CA TRP A 328 -0.85 6.61 -38.20
C TRP A 328 -1.06 5.14 -37.89
N ARG A 329 -0.59 4.71 -36.72
CA ARG A 329 -0.86 3.37 -36.17
C ARG A 329 -1.09 3.43 -34.68
N GLN A 330 -1.87 2.49 -34.19
CA GLN A 330 -2.10 2.35 -32.76
C GLN A 330 -1.28 1.21 -32.19
N GLU A 331 -0.56 1.49 -31.11
CA GLU A 331 0.22 0.47 -30.40
C GLU A 331 0.25 0.82 -28.91
N GLY A 332 -0.07 -0.13 -28.03
CA GLY A 332 0.12 0.03 -26.57
C GLY A 332 -0.69 1.14 -25.89
N GLY A 333 -1.80 1.60 -26.47
CA GLY A 333 -2.62 2.69 -25.93
C GLY A 333 -2.15 4.10 -26.33
N GLN A 334 -1.26 4.21 -27.31
CA GLN A 334 -0.84 5.47 -27.93
C GLN A 334 -1.01 5.41 -29.45
N VAL A 335 -1.19 6.57 -30.07
CA VAL A 335 -1.21 6.74 -31.53
C VAL A 335 0.15 7.23 -31.98
N ILE A 336 0.80 6.47 -32.86
CA ILE A 336 2.09 6.83 -33.45
C ILE A 336 1.84 7.33 -34.87
N VAL A 337 2.26 8.56 -35.16
CA VAL A 337 2.23 9.17 -36.50
C VAL A 337 3.61 9.01 -37.12
N SER A 338 3.70 8.28 -38.24
CA SER A 338 4.96 7.96 -38.92
C SER A 338 4.78 8.01 -40.44
N SER A 339 5.84 7.74 -41.21
CA SER A 339 5.71 7.53 -42.66
C SER A 339 4.70 6.42 -42.95
N ARG A 340 3.97 6.53 -44.06
CA ARG A 340 2.86 5.61 -44.38
C ARG A 340 3.29 4.13 -44.44
N GLU A 341 4.51 3.88 -44.91
CA GLU A 341 5.10 2.52 -44.95
C GLU A 341 5.37 1.98 -43.55
N LYS A 342 5.97 2.80 -42.67
CA LYS A 342 6.24 2.41 -41.26
C LYS A 342 4.97 2.37 -40.40
N ALA A 343 3.94 3.13 -40.78
CA ALA A 343 2.64 3.11 -40.11
C ALA A 343 1.90 1.79 -40.39
N ASN A 344 2.10 1.20 -41.56
CA ASN A 344 1.43 -0.04 -41.97
C ASN A 344 2.46 -1.15 -42.23
N PRO A 345 3.15 -1.66 -41.19
CA PRO A 345 4.12 -2.73 -41.37
C PRO A 345 3.41 -4.01 -41.85
N LEU A 346 4.02 -4.68 -42.82
CA LEU A 346 3.60 -6.01 -43.26
C LEU A 346 3.92 -7.01 -42.15
N LYS A 347 2.89 -7.73 -41.71
CA LYS A 347 3.03 -8.83 -40.76
C LYS A 347 2.68 -10.13 -41.47
N VAL A 348 3.43 -11.19 -41.20
CA VAL A 348 3.08 -12.53 -41.66
C VAL A 348 2.20 -13.20 -40.61
N ARG A 349 1.00 -13.64 -40.98
CA ARG A 349 0.08 -14.41 -40.13
C ARG A 349 -0.36 -15.68 -40.82
N THR A 350 -0.57 -16.71 -40.02
CA THR A 350 -1.01 -18.02 -40.51
C THR A 350 -2.45 -18.28 -40.07
N TYR A 351 -3.30 -18.69 -41.02
CA TYR A 351 -4.71 -18.98 -40.82
C TYR A 351 -5.02 -20.45 -41.17
N PRO A 352 -5.58 -21.25 -40.26
CA PRO A 352 -6.01 -22.60 -40.60
C PRO A 352 -7.28 -22.56 -41.46
N ILE A 353 -7.23 -23.12 -42.67
CA ILE A 353 -8.38 -23.19 -43.60
C ILE A 353 -8.74 -24.63 -44.00
N ARG A 354 -8.25 -25.63 -43.24
CA ARG A 354 -8.51 -27.07 -43.49
C ARG A 354 -9.99 -27.40 -43.66
N ASP A 355 -10.84 -26.75 -42.87
CA ASP A 355 -12.29 -26.99 -42.90
C ASP A 355 -12.93 -26.41 -44.18
N LEU A 356 -12.33 -25.39 -44.80
CA LEU A 356 -12.83 -24.73 -46.02
C LEU A 356 -12.34 -25.41 -47.31
N VAL A 357 -11.18 -26.07 -47.27
CA VAL A 357 -10.56 -26.77 -48.41
C VAL A 357 -10.88 -28.27 -48.41
N ALA A 358 -11.65 -28.75 -47.41
CA ALA A 358 -12.03 -30.15 -47.34
C ALA A 358 -12.96 -30.51 -48.50
N GLU A 359 -12.48 -31.35 -49.41
CA GLU A 359 -13.32 -31.96 -50.44
C GLU A 359 -14.31 -32.90 -49.74
N VAL A 360 -15.60 -32.57 -49.81
CA VAL A 360 -16.64 -33.55 -49.50
C VAL A 360 -16.58 -34.59 -50.61
N PRO A 361 -16.29 -35.88 -50.31
CA PRO A 361 -16.26 -36.88 -51.35
C PRO A 361 -17.65 -36.96 -52.00
N ASP A 362 -17.72 -36.64 -53.30
CA ASP A 362 -18.92 -36.93 -54.08
C ASP A 362 -18.97 -38.45 -54.30
N PHE A 363 -19.88 -39.10 -53.58
CA PHE A 363 -20.09 -40.53 -53.72
C PHE A 363 -20.93 -40.88 -54.97
N GLY A 364 -21.44 -39.90 -55.73
CA GLY A 364 -22.41 -40.08 -56.82
C GLY A 364 -22.02 -41.11 -57.89
N LYS A 365 -20.73 -41.28 -58.19
CA LYS A 365 -20.23 -42.25 -59.20
C LYS A 365 -19.61 -43.54 -58.63
N THR A 366 -19.45 -43.63 -57.31
CA THR A 366 -18.77 -44.76 -56.64
C THR A 366 -19.63 -45.44 -55.58
N VAL A 367 -20.92 -45.12 -55.50
CA VAL A 367 -21.86 -45.97 -54.77
C VAL A 367 -21.95 -47.30 -55.50
N PRO A 368 -21.70 -48.45 -54.86
CA PRO A 368 -21.98 -49.74 -55.47
C PRO A 368 -23.48 -49.79 -55.77
N HIS A 369 -23.86 -49.73 -57.06
CA HIS A 369 -25.23 -50.00 -57.45
C HIS A 369 -25.51 -51.45 -57.09
N MET A 370 -26.39 -51.66 -56.12
CA MET A 370 -26.88 -52.98 -55.80
C MET A 370 -27.75 -53.43 -56.98
N ASP A 371 -27.18 -54.25 -57.87
CA ASP A 371 -27.92 -54.91 -58.94
C ASP A 371 -28.89 -55.91 -58.31
N LEU A 372 -30.10 -55.44 -58.02
CA LEU A 372 -31.20 -56.25 -57.52
C LEU A 372 -31.64 -57.31 -58.53
N GLY A 373 -31.12 -57.30 -59.78
CA GLY A 373 -31.35 -58.33 -60.78
C GLY A 373 -30.66 -59.66 -60.48
N ALA A 374 -29.54 -59.66 -59.76
CA ALA A 374 -28.78 -60.89 -59.48
C ALA A 374 -29.39 -61.78 -58.38
N GLY A 375 -30.40 -61.28 -57.64
CA GLY A 375 -31.06 -62.01 -56.56
C GLY A 375 -32.51 -62.44 -56.84
N LEU A 376 -33.05 -62.12 -58.02
CA LEU A 376 -34.46 -62.32 -58.37
C LEU A 376 -34.66 -63.30 -59.54
N GLU A 377 -33.76 -64.26 -59.70
CA GLU A 377 -33.87 -65.36 -60.67
C GLU A 377 -34.89 -66.44 -60.23
N GLN A 378 -36.05 -66.02 -59.73
CA GLN A 378 -37.24 -66.86 -59.60
C GLN A 378 -38.51 -65.99 -59.51
N GLY A 379 -38.89 -65.37 -60.63
CA GLY A 379 -40.13 -64.60 -60.70
C GLY A 379 -40.39 -64.11 -62.12
N GLU A 380 -41.11 -64.91 -62.90
CA GLU A 380 -41.69 -64.50 -64.18
C GLU A 380 -42.63 -63.30 -63.97
N GLY A 381 -42.25 -62.12 -64.48
CA GLY A 381 -43.07 -60.91 -64.41
C GLY A 381 -42.31 -59.66 -64.82
N GLY A 382 -42.44 -59.26 -66.08
CA GLY A 382 -41.82 -58.05 -66.62
C GLY A 382 -42.33 -56.76 -65.96
N GLY A 383 -41.42 -55.79 -65.82
CA GLY A 383 -41.72 -54.43 -65.37
C GLY A 383 -40.47 -53.57 -65.50
N GLY A 384 -40.53 -52.57 -66.37
CA GLY A 384 -39.38 -51.79 -66.85
C GLY A 384 -38.72 -50.91 -65.78
N GLY A 385 -37.48 -50.53 -66.08
CA GLY A 385 -36.63 -49.66 -65.27
C GLY A 385 -37.31 -48.32 -64.95
N LEU A 386 -37.29 -47.98 -63.66
CA LEU A 386 -38.01 -46.89 -63.03
C LEU A 386 -37.14 -45.66 -62.70
N PHE A 387 -35.89 -45.60 -63.17
CA PHE A 387 -35.01 -44.46 -62.91
C PHE A 387 -34.48 -43.89 -64.24
N PRO A 388 -34.90 -42.68 -64.63
CA PRO A 388 -34.26 -41.92 -65.69
C PRO A 388 -32.84 -41.55 -65.24
N ASN A 389 -31.84 -41.88 -66.05
CA ASN A 389 -30.53 -41.23 -65.96
C ASN A 389 -30.68 -39.83 -66.56
N ASP A 390 -30.81 -38.81 -65.71
CA ASP A 390 -30.41 -37.45 -66.07
C ASP A 390 -28.97 -37.29 -65.59
N ASP A 391 -28.03 -37.41 -66.52
CA ASP A 391 -26.64 -36.98 -66.35
C ASP A 391 -26.55 -35.54 -66.88
N ASP A 392 -27.03 -34.58 -66.10
CA ASP A 392 -26.75 -33.16 -66.28
C ASP A 392 -26.62 -32.54 -64.88
N ASP A 393 -25.42 -32.60 -64.30
CA ASP A 393 -25.04 -31.70 -63.22
C ASP A 393 -23.74 -31.00 -63.61
N GLU A 394 -23.90 -29.69 -63.85
CA GLU A 394 -22.83 -28.72 -64.01
C GLU A 394 -21.92 -28.73 -62.77
N ASP A 395 -20.62 -28.64 -63.05
CA ASP A 395 -19.50 -28.69 -62.12
C ASP A 395 -19.54 -27.53 -61.10
N ASP A 396 -20.29 -27.69 -60.01
CA ASP A 396 -20.18 -26.88 -58.80
C ASP A 396 -19.48 -27.69 -57.69
N GLY A 397 -18.24 -28.12 -57.97
CA GLY A 397 -17.34 -28.68 -56.96
C GLY A 397 -17.02 -27.68 -55.83
N PRO A 398 -16.62 -28.18 -54.63
CA PRO A 398 -16.24 -27.33 -53.49
C PRO A 398 -15.13 -26.36 -53.87
N PRO A 399 -15.03 -25.18 -53.20
CA PRO A 399 -14.05 -24.17 -53.55
C PRO A 399 -12.62 -24.72 -53.39
N THR A 400 -11.93 -24.90 -54.51
CA THR A 400 -10.51 -25.26 -54.54
C THR A 400 -9.69 -24.21 -53.77
N GLN A 401 -8.50 -24.59 -53.26
CA GLN A 401 -7.58 -23.69 -52.55
C GLN A 401 -7.40 -22.34 -53.28
N ASP A 402 -7.33 -22.39 -54.62
CA ASP A 402 -7.08 -21.23 -55.47
C ASP A 402 -8.30 -20.29 -55.48
N ARG A 403 -9.52 -20.84 -55.40
CA ARG A 403 -10.76 -20.07 -55.32
C ARG A 403 -10.86 -19.28 -54.01
N ILE A 404 -10.39 -19.86 -52.90
CA ILE A 404 -10.32 -19.17 -51.59
C ILE A 404 -9.24 -18.09 -51.62
N ILE A 405 -8.07 -18.38 -52.18
CA ILE A 405 -7.00 -17.39 -52.36
C ILE A 405 -7.51 -16.22 -53.21
N ASP A 406 -8.19 -16.48 -54.32
CA ASP A 406 -8.76 -15.45 -55.19
C ASP A 406 -9.85 -14.63 -54.50
N LEU A 407 -10.70 -15.28 -53.70
CA LEU A 407 -11.72 -14.60 -52.92
C LEU A 407 -11.09 -13.67 -51.87
N ILE A 408 -10.04 -14.14 -51.18
CA ILE A 408 -9.27 -13.33 -50.23
C ILE A 408 -8.61 -12.16 -50.95
N LYS A 409 -7.95 -12.41 -52.08
CA LYS A 409 -7.32 -11.36 -52.89
C LYS A 409 -8.34 -10.30 -53.27
N ARG A 410 -9.52 -10.70 -53.78
CA ARG A 410 -10.59 -9.79 -54.18
C ARG A 410 -11.22 -9.02 -53.01
N PHE A 411 -11.42 -9.65 -51.85
CA PHE A 411 -12.08 -9.04 -50.70
C PHE A 411 -11.17 -8.06 -49.95
N VAL A 412 -9.88 -8.39 -49.85
CA VAL A 412 -8.89 -7.54 -49.18
C VAL A 412 -8.47 -6.38 -50.08
N THR A 413 -8.41 -6.60 -51.41
CA THR A 413 -8.18 -5.51 -52.37
C THR A 413 -9.29 -4.48 -52.24
N SER A 414 -8.92 -3.31 -51.73
CA SER A 414 -9.85 -2.22 -51.46
C SER A 414 -9.13 -0.91 -51.70
N ASN A 415 -9.88 0.16 -52.00
CA ASN A 415 -9.33 1.51 -52.14
C ASN A 415 -8.85 2.10 -50.80
N ASP A 416 -8.71 1.30 -49.74
CA ASP A 416 -8.22 1.75 -48.43
C ASP A 416 -6.70 1.92 -48.46
N PRO A 417 -6.18 3.14 -48.26
CA PRO A 417 -4.75 3.45 -48.22
C PRO A 417 -3.90 2.61 -47.26
N ARG A 418 -4.53 1.98 -46.25
CA ARG A 418 -3.87 1.21 -45.19
C ARG A 418 -3.69 -0.26 -45.51
N VAL A 419 -4.25 -0.73 -46.62
CA VAL A 419 -4.08 -2.11 -47.10
C VAL A 419 -2.99 -2.14 -48.15
N ALA A 420 -2.00 -3.03 -47.98
CA ALA A 420 -0.96 -3.20 -48.97
C ALA A 420 -1.52 -3.96 -50.19
N PRO A 421 -1.26 -3.49 -51.42
CA PRO A 421 -1.64 -4.23 -52.62
C PRO A 421 -0.91 -5.58 -52.68
N TRP A 422 -1.53 -6.55 -53.33
CA TRP A 422 -0.95 -7.88 -53.53
C TRP A 422 0.21 -7.85 -54.54
N GLU A 423 1.18 -8.75 -54.38
CA GLU A 423 2.37 -8.87 -55.25
C GLU A 423 1.99 -8.97 -56.74
N ASP A 424 0.99 -9.78 -57.07
CA ASP A 424 0.47 -9.94 -58.43
C ASP A 424 -0.11 -8.65 -59.05
N MET A 425 -0.46 -7.67 -58.20
CA MET A 425 -0.94 -6.34 -58.60
C MET A 425 0.14 -5.27 -58.52
N GLY A 426 1.42 -5.66 -58.40
CA GLY A 426 2.56 -4.75 -58.24
C GLY A 426 2.76 -4.24 -56.82
N GLY A 427 2.21 -4.93 -55.82
CA GLY A 427 2.32 -4.60 -54.40
C GLY A 427 3.33 -5.44 -53.62
N THR A 428 3.24 -5.38 -52.30
CA THR A 428 4.20 -6.01 -51.36
C THR A 428 3.59 -7.09 -50.47
N ALA A 429 2.27 -7.29 -50.55
CA ALA A 429 1.56 -8.32 -49.79
C ALA A 429 1.56 -9.67 -50.52
N THR A 430 1.72 -10.75 -49.76
CA THR A 430 1.77 -12.12 -50.30
C THR A 430 0.73 -13.01 -49.63
N VAL A 431 0.24 -14.01 -50.36
CA VAL A 431 -0.68 -15.02 -49.83
C VAL A 431 -0.30 -16.37 -50.43
N GLU A 432 0.02 -17.31 -49.56
CA GLU A 432 0.45 -18.66 -49.94
C GLU A 432 -0.34 -19.69 -49.16
N TYR A 433 -0.60 -20.83 -49.79
CA TYR A 433 -1.20 -21.98 -49.13
C TYR A 433 -0.15 -23.05 -48.87
N PHE A 434 -0.13 -23.56 -47.64
CA PHE A 434 0.75 -24.65 -47.24
C PHE A 434 0.02 -25.60 -46.28
N ASN A 435 -0.26 -26.82 -46.76
CA ASN A 435 -0.77 -27.94 -45.95
C ASN A 435 -1.99 -27.60 -45.06
N GLY A 436 -3.03 -27.02 -45.64
CA GLY A 436 -4.25 -26.65 -44.92
C GLY A 436 -4.15 -25.32 -44.17
N MET A 437 -3.01 -24.63 -44.26
CA MET A 437 -2.78 -23.33 -43.65
C MET A 437 -2.59 -22.29 -44.75
N LEU A 438 -3.14 -21.11 -44.53
CA LEU A 438 -2.91 -19.94 -45.36
C LEU A 438 -1.88 -19.05 -44.67
N ILE A 439 -0.77 -18.78 -45.32
CA ILE A 439 0.28 -17.87 -44.86
C ILE A 439 0.07 -16.54 -45.60
N VAL A 440 -0.31 -15.49 -44.87
CA VAL A 440 -0.61 -14.18 -45.43
C VAL A 440 0.38 -13.16 -44.90
N SER A 441 1.08 -12.45 -45.79
CA SER A 441 1.85 -11.25 -45.47
C SER A 441 1.05 -10.02 -45.83
N GLN A 442 0.58 -9.27 -44.84
CA GLN A 442 -0.29 -8.11 -45.04
C GLN A 442 -0.22 -7.16 -43.83
N THR A 443 -0.69 -5.92 -44.04
CA THR A 443 -0.91 -4.92 -42.99
C THR A 443 -1.95 -5.39 -41.95
N GLU A 444 -1.95 -4.80 -40.76
CA GLU A 444 -2.90 -5.15 -39.70
C GLU A 444 -4.37 -5.01 -40.16
N VAL A 445 -4.69 -3.93 -40.89
CA VAL A 445 -6.03 -3.69 -41.44
C VAL A 445 -6.40 -4.74 -42.48
N GLY A 446 -5.46 -5.12 -43.34
CA GLY A 446 -5.71 -6.19 -44.31
C GLY A 446 -5.92 -7.55 -43.63
N HIS A 447 -5.19 -7.86 -42.56
CA HIS A 447 -5.43 -9.06 -41.75
C HIS A 447 -6.80 -9.09 -41.09
N GLN A 448 -7.29 -7.94 -40.61
CA GLN A 448 -8.66 -7.84 -40.09
C GLN A 448 -9.71 -8.15 -41.17
N LYS A 449 -9.46 -7.74 -42.43
CA LYS A 449 -10.34 -8.07 -43.56
C LYS A 449 -10.29 -9.56 -43.92
N VAL A 450 -9.09 -10.17 -43.92
CA VAL A 450 -8.93 -11.62 -44.11
C VAL A 450 -9.74 -12.38 -43.05
N VAL A 451 -9.59 -11.99 -41.79
CA VAL A 451 -10.35 -12.54 -40.66
C VAL A 451 -11.86 -12.38 -40.82
N ALA A 452 -12.31 -11.18 -41.20
CA ALA A 452 -13.72 -10.88 -41.37
C ALA A 452 -14.36 -11.68 -42.52
N LEU A 453 -13.56 -12.08 -43.51
CA LEU A 453 -13.99 -12.98 -44.57
C LEU A 453 -14.01 -14.43 -44.09
N LEU A 454 -12.90 -14.91 -43.50
CA LEU A 454 -12.77 -16.30 -43.04
C LEU A 454 -13.74 -16.69 -41.93
N SER A 455 -14.33 -15.72 -41.23
CA SER A 455 -15.38 -15.97 -40.22
C SER A 455 -16.79 -16.06 -40.81
N LYS A 456 -16.96 -15.66 -42.09
CA LYS A 456 -18.24 -15.72 -42.82
C LYS A 456 -18.33 -16.89 -43.79
N LEU A 457 -17.18 -17.44 -44.18
CA LEU A 457 -17.03 -18.72 -44.86
C LEU A 457 -17.08 -19.83 -43.82
#